data_AF-A0A4U8YL14-F1
#
_entry.id   AF-A0A4U8YL14-F1
#
_cell.length_a   1.000
_cell.length_b   1.000
_cell.length_c   1.000
_cell.angle_alpha   90.00
_cell.angle_beta   90.00
_cell.angle_gamma   90.00
#
_symmetry.space_group_name_H-M   'P 1'
#
loop_
_entity.id
_entity.type
_entity.pdbx_description
1 polymer ?
#
loop_
_entity_poly.entity_id
_entity_poly.type
_entity_poly.pdbx_seq_one_letter_code
_entity_poly.pdbx_strand_id
1 'polypeptide(L)'
;MTATLNVPEPIFAEIDLSRIAANAQILKAHAGKARLMAVVKANAYGHGAEEVARTALAHGASWLGVARVSEAVVLREAGIEAPILILGVTPESGVPLLIRYGLRQAVVDDGYARMLSRVAGELGGEVLGHIKVDTGMGRVGFDAVQDPGRESAEACAEAIARAVALPGIRAEGIFTHFATADEANLVEARNQLARFTSVLGCLEALGVTFELRHAANTAGIFTLPEARFDMVRGGISLYGLNPSAKVRVDALGVRPAMQVKGSVVQVKRVKKGAFISYGGTWQAEKETVVATVPCGYGDGYPRLMSNRGHMLVRGHRVPVLGRVCMDMTMVDVTDVHGVAVGDEVVIMGSQGDALVSADEIAEVVGTINYEVTCMVASRVPRVYRP
;
A
#
# COMPACT_ATOMS: atom_id res chain seq x y z
N MET A 1 17.24 -20.38 0.77
CA MET A 1 17.32 -21.74 1.33
C MET A 1 17.53 -21.66 2.83
N THR A 2 16.47 -21.92 3.60
CA THR A 2 16.50 -22.58 4.90
C THR A 2 15.20 -23.36 4.90
N ALA A 3 15.30 -24.69 4.92
CA ALA A 3 14.13 -25.54 5.11
C ALA A 3 13.69 -25.35 6.57
N THR A 4 12.80 -24.38 6.80
CA THR A 4 12.04 -24.31 8.03
C THR A 4 11.24 -25.59 8.12
N LEU A 5 11.41 -26.31 9.23
CA LEU A 5 10.50 -27.38 9.63
C LEU A 5 9.06 -26.88 9.39
N ASN A 6 8.24 -27.64 8.66
CA ASN A 6 6.81 -27.37 8.41
C ASN A 6 6.02 -27.46 9.72
N VAL A 7 6.34 -26.61 10.70
CA VAL A 7 5.48 -26.34 11.83
C VAL A 7 4.40 -25.40 11.29
N PRO A 8 3.12 -25.80 11.30
CA PRO A 8 2.05 -24.88 10.95
C PRO A 8 2.13 -23.72 11.93
N GLU A 9 2.47 -22.53 11.42
CA GLU A 9 2.53 -21.34 12.25
C GLU A 9 1.14 -21.06 12.82
N PRO A 10 1.04 -20.73 14.12
CA PRO A 10 -0.24 -20.58 14.80
C PRO A 10 -1.03 -19.35 14.31
N ILE A 11 -0.38 -18.46 13.55
CA ILE A 11 -0.94 -17.32 12.84
C ILE A 11 -0.30 -17.22 11.44
N PHE A 12 -1.08 -16.87 10.42
CA PHE A 12 -0.59 -16.61 9.07
C PHE A 12 -1.47 -15.60 8.32
N ALA A 13 -0.91 -14.97 7.29
CA ALA A 13 -1.62 -14.13 6.35
C ALA A 13 -1.82 -14.89 5.04
N GLU A 14 -3.06 -15.27 4.76
CA GLU A 14 -3.47 -15.88 3.49
C GLU A 14 -3.67 -14.80 2.44
N ILE A 15 -3.00 -14.92 1.29
CA ILE A 15 -3.06 -13.97 0.18
C ILE A 15 -3.64 -14.67 -1.04
N ASP A 16 -4.84 -14.26 -1.44
CA ASP A 16 -5.56 -14.76 -2.61
C ASP A 16 -5.07 -14.02 -3.87
N LEU A 17 -4.18 -14.67 -4.64
CA LEU A 17 -3.62 -14.12 -5.88
C LEU A 17 -4.67 -14.01 -6.99
N SER A 18 -5.71 -14.85 -6.98
CA SER A 18 -6.84 -14.73 -7.91
C SER A 18 -7.57 -13.39 -7.73
N ARG A 19 -7.63 -12.87 -6.50
CA ARG A 19 -8.18 -11.54 -6.19
C ARG A 19 -7.25 -10.43 -6.67
N ILE A 20 -5.94 -10.55 -6.45
CA ILE A 20 -4.96 -9.60 -6.98
C ILE A 20 -5.07 -9.51 -8.51
N ALA A 21 -5.16 -10.66 -9.19
CA ALA A 21 -5.34 -10.73 -10.63
C ALA A 21 -6.62 -10.03 -11.11
N ALA A 22 -7.77 -10.37 -10.52
CA ALA A 22 -9.05 -9.75 -10.86
C ALA A 22 -9.06 -8.24 -10.59
N ASN A 23 -8.51 -7.81 -9.46
CA ASN A 23 -8.40 -6.39 -9.11
C ASN A 23 -7.48 -5.63 -10.08
N ALA A 24 -6.36 -6.22 -10.51
CA ALA A 24 -5.46 -5.64 -11.51
C ALA A 24 -6.17 -5.45 -12.86
N GLN A 25 -6.96 -6.43 -13.28
CA GLN A 25 -7.76 -6.34 -14.52
C GLN A 25 -8.82 -5.24 -14.42
N ILE A 26 -9.52 -5.11 -13.29
CA ILE A 26 -10.49 -4.03 -13.07
C ILE A 26 -9.81 -2.66 -13.14
N LEU A 27 -8.66 -2.50 -12.46
CA LEU A 27 -7.88 -1.26 -12.52
C LEU A 27 -7.42 -0.95 -13.94
N LYS A 28 -6.95 -1.97 -14.69
CA LYS A 28 -6.50 -1.81 -16.07
C LYS A 28 -7.65 -1.43 -17.00
N ALA A 29 -8.83 -2.02 -16.81
CA ALA A 29 -10.03 -1.67 -17.57
C ALA A 29 -10.40 -0.19 -17.38
N HIS A 30 -10.35 0.32 -16.13
CA HIS A 30 -10.62 1.73 -15.84
C HIS A 30 -9.49 2.66 -16.31
N ALA A 31 -8.24 2.19 -16.35
CA ALA A 31 -7.13 2.93 -16.94
C ALA A 31 -7.31 3.14 -18.46
N GLY A 32 -8.09 2.29 -19.13
CA GLY A 32 -8.28 2.32 -20.57
C GLY A 32 -6.96 2.10 -21.31
N LYS A 33 -6.59 3.06 -22.18
CA LYS A 33 -5.34 3.00 -22.94
C LYS A 33 -4.09 3.25 -22.08
N ALA A 34 -4.22 3.92 -20.95
CA ALA A 34 -3.08 4.22 -20.08
C ALA A 34 -2.44 2.93 -19.54
N ARG A 35 -1.12 2.93 -19.42
CA ARG A 35 -0.36 1.85 -18.75
C ARG A 35 -0.79 1.76 -17.29
N LEU A 36 -0.82 0.56 -16.72
CA LEU A 36 -1.05 0.37 -15.28
C LEU A 36 0.29 0.13 -14.58
N MET A 37 0.60 0.99 -13.61
CA MET A 37 1.66 0.77 -12.63
C MET A 37 1.05 0.16 -11.37
N ALA A 38 1.44 -1.08 -11.04
CA ALA A 38 1.10 -1.71 -9.79
C ALA A 38 2.04 -1.19 -8.68
N VAL A 39 1.47 -0.54 -7.67
CA VAL A 39 2.24 0.04 -6.56
C VAL A 39 2.41 -1.02 -5.47
N VAL A 40 3.62 -1.57 -5.37
CA VAL A 40 4.00 -2.71 -4.52
C VAL A 40 5.00 -2.32 -3.40
N LYS A 41 5.10 -1.03 -3.08
CA LYS A 41 5.87 -0.53 -1.92
C LYS A 41 5.38 -1.12 -0.60
N ALA A 42 6.21 -1.03 0.44
CA ALA A 42 5.94 -1.54 1.78
C ALA A 42 5.56 -3.03 1.77
N ASN A 43 6.37 -3.84 1.08
CA ASN A 43 6.13 -5.26 0.87
C ASN A 43 4.75 -5.56 0.26
N ALA A 44 4.39 -4.83 -0.81
CA ALA A 44 3.06 -4.83 -1.40
C ALA A 44 1.95 -4.63 -0.37
N TYR A 45 2.05 -3.56 0.41
CA TYR A 45 1.08 -3.22 1.45
C TYR A 45 0.89 -4.41 2.44
N GLY A 46 1.98 -5.08 2.79
CA GLY A 46 1.97 -6.27 3.65
C GLY A 46 1.56 -7.58 2.98
N HIS A 47 1.25 -7.62 1.68
CA HIS A 47 0.82 -8.86 0.98
C HIS A 47 2.00 -9.70 0.45
N GLY A 48 3.21 -9.13 0.42
CA GLY A 48 4.40 -9.76 -0.15
C GLY A 48 4.68 -9.30 -1.58
N ALA A 49 5.79 -8.58 -1.74
CA ALA A 49 6.07 -7.84 -2.96
C ALA A 49 6.26 -8.71 -4.21
N GLU A 50 6.98 -9.82 -4.08
CA GLU A 50 7.34 -10.66 -5.22
C GLU A 50 6.11 -11.28 -5.91
N GLU A 51 5.33 -12.07 -5.17
CA GLU A 51 4.16 -12.79 -5.70
C GLU A 51 3.08 -11.83 -6.23
N VAL A 52 2.84 -10.72 -5.52
CA VAL A 52 1.90 -9.69 -5.97
C VAL A 52 2.40 -9.02 -7.26
N ALA A 53 3.69 -8.68 -7.34
CA ALA A 53 4.24 -8.04 -8.53
C ALA A 53 4.15 -8.96 -9.75
N ARG A 54 4.51 -10.24 -9.62
CA ARG A 54 4.35 -11.23 -10.71
C ARG A 54 2.90 -11.35 -11.15
N THR A 55 1.99 -11.50 -10.19
CA THR A 55 0.56 -11.65 -10.46
C THR A 55 -0.01 -10.43 -11.16
N ALA A 56 0.30 -9.22 -10.67
CA ALA A 56 -0.19 -7.98 -11.26
C ALA A 56 0.35 -7.77 -12.69
N LEU A 57 1.63 -8.07 -12.93
CA LEU A 57 2.24 -7.97 -14.27
C LEU A 57 1.61 -8.95 -15.26
N ALA A 58 1.31 -10.18 -14.83
CA ALA A 58 0.63 -11.17 -15.67
C ALA A 58 -0.83 -10.79 -16.00
N HIS A 59 -1.45 -9.92 -15.22
CA HIS A 59 -2.89 -9.61 -15.31
C HIS A 59 -3.20 -8.14 -15.62
N GLY A 60 -2.27 -7.42 -16.25
CA GLY A 60 -2.53 -6.13 -16.91
C GLY A 60 -1.69 -4.96 -16.42
N ALA A 61 -0.91 -5.12 -15.35
CA ALA A 61 0.12 -4.15 -15.03
C ALA A 61 1.31 -4.27 -15.99
N SER A 62 1.93 -3.15 -16.32
CA SER A 62 3.13 -3.08 -17.19
C SER A 62 4.31 -2.40 -16.51
N TRP A 63 4.08 -1.83 -15.33
CA TRP A 63 5.04 -1.08 -14.54
C TRP A 63 4.85 -1.44 -13.06
N LEU A 64 5.90 -1.28 -12.27
CA LEU A 64 5.85 -1.38 -10.81
C LEU A 64 6.27 -0.05 -10.16
N GLY A 65 5.68 0.24 -9.02
CA GLY A 65 6.03 1.39 -8.18
C GLY A 65 6.42 0.95 -6.78
N VAL A 66 7.62 1.33 -6.33
CA VAL A 66 8.11 1.09 -4.96
C VAL A 66 8.48 2.40 -4.27
N ALA A 67 8.74 2.39 -2.96
CA ALA A 67 9.14 3.59 -2.23
C ALA A 67 10.66 3.75 -2.13
N ARG A 68 11.41 2.63 -2.07
CA ARG A 68 12.86 2.64 -1.81
C ARG A 68 13.62 1.77 -2.80
N VAL A 69 14.88 2.13 -3.04
CA VAL A 69 15.79 1.33 -3.90
C VAL A 69 15.94 -0.11 -3.41
N SER A 70 15.97 -0.36 -2.10
CA SER A 70 16.07 -1.70 -1.54
C SER A 70 14.87 -2.59 -1.91
N GLU A 71 13.66 -2.01 -1.98
CA GLU A 71 12.46 -2.74 -2.43
C GLU A 71 12.56 -3.10 -3.92
N ALA A 72 13.09 -2.20 -4.75
CA ALA A 72 13.31 -2.46 -6.16
C ALA A 72 14.37 -3.54 -6.40
N VAL A 73 15.45 -3.54 -5.60
CA VAL A 73 16.51 -4.55 -5.67
C VAL A 73 15.96 -5.94 -5.38
N VAL A 74 15.14 -6.10 -4.33
CA VAL A 74 14.48 -7.38 -4.03
C VAL A 74 13.69 -7.91 -5.24
N LEU A 75 12.93 -7.04 -5.92
CA LEU A 75 12.16 -7.44 -7.10
C LEU A 75 13.07 -7.83 -8.28
N ARG A 76 14.19 -7.13 -8.46
CA ARG A 76 15.18 -7.45 -9.50
C ARG A 76 15.90 -8.75 -9.22
N GLU A 77 16.28 -9.02 -7.97
CA GLU A 77 16.89 -10.27 -7.55
C GLU A 77 15.93 -11.47 -7.66
N ALA A 78 14.62 -11.20 -7.56
CA ALA A 78 13.58 -12.15 -7.92
C ALA A 78 13.41 -12.33 -9.45
N GLY A 79 14.19 -11.66 -10.30
CA GLY A 79 14.10 -11.80 -11.75
C GLY A 79 12.91 -11.06 -12.39
N ILE A 80 12.35 -10.05 -11.72
CA ILE A 80 11.36 -9.16 -12.34
C ILE A 80 12.08 -8.19 -13.27
N GLU A 81 11.74 -8.23 -14.56
CA GLU A 81 12.36 -7.38 -15.60
C GLU A 81 11.56 -6.12 -15.92
N ALA A 82 10.26 -6.08 -15.56
CA ALA A 82 9.40 -4.94 -15.83
C ALA A 82 9.97 -3.62 -15.29
N PRO A 83 9.66 -2.45 -15.90
CA PRO A 83 10.10 -1.16 -15.38
C PRO A 83 9.63 -0.92 -13.94
N ILE A 84 10.55 -0.49 -13.07
CA ILE A 84 10.28 -0.17 -11.67
C ILE A 84 10.61 1.31 -11.44
N LEU A 85 9.62 2.08 -10.99
CA LEU A 85 9.80 3.45 -10.52
C LEU A 85 9.89 3.49 -8.99
N ILE A 86 10.97 4.09 -8.48
CA ILE A 86 11.11 4.45 -7.08
C ILE A 86 10.44 5.82 -6.89
N LEU A 87 9.34 5.82 -6.13
CA LEU A 87 8.51 6.99 -5.86
C LEU A 87 9.10 7.92 -4.78
N GLY A 88 10.00 7.40 -3.95
CA GLY A 88 10.75 8.16 -2.96
C GLY A 88 12.09 8.67 -3.51
N VAL A 89 12.93 9.20 -2.64
CA VAL A 89 14.27 9.73 -2.97
C VAL A 89 15.32 8.69 -2.59
N THR A 90 16.20 8.35 -3.54
CA THR A 90 17.34 7.46 -3.30
C THR A 90 18.57 8.29 -2.89
N PRO A 91 19.22 8.01 -1.75
CA PRO A 91 20.45 8.71 -1.37
C PRO A 91 21.58 8.44 -2.37
N GLU A 92 22.60 9.29 -2.37
CA GLU A 92 23.78 9.18 -3.27
C GLU A 92 24.40 7.77 -3.27
N SER A 93 24.54 7.14 -2.10
CA SER A 93 25.07 5.79 -1.95
C SER A 93 24.24 4.70 -2.66
N GLY A 94 22.98 4.98 -3.00
CA GLY A 94 22.09 4.08 -3.74
C GLY A 94 22.11 4.29 -5.26
N VAL A 95 22.71 5.36 -5.78
CA VAL A 95 22.75 5.65 -7.23
C VAL A 95 23.43 4.52 -8.04
N PRO A 96 24.52 3.88 -7.58
CA PRO A 96 25.09 2.73 -8.30
C PRO A 96 24.08 1.61 -8.54
N LEU A 97 23.13 1.39 -7.61
CA LEU A 97 22.09 0.38 -7.74
C LEU A 97 21.04 0.78 -8.79
N LEU A 98 20.75 2.08 -8.93
CA LEU A 98 19.82 2.57 -9.95
C LEU A 98 20.32 2.21 -11.35
N ILE A 99 21.60 2.51 -11.61
CA ILE A 99 22.26 2.26 -12.90
C ILE A 99 22.37 0.75 -13.14
N ARG A 100 22.94 0.02 -12.17
CA ARG A 100 23.15 -1.43 -12.28
C ARG A 100 21.88 -2.22 -12.58
N TYR A 101 20.76 -1.85 -11.95
CA TYR A 101 19.49 -2.56 -12.08
C TYR A 101 18.48 -1.90 -13.05
N GLY A 102 18.87 -0.83 -13.75
CA GLY A 102 17.99 -0.12 -14.69
C GLY A 102 16.69 0.38 -14.03
N LEU A 103 16.82 0.96 -12.83
CA LEU A 103 15.69 1.45 -12.03
C LEU A 103 15.39 2.91 -12.37
N ARG A 104 14.10 3.26 -12.36
CA ARG A 104 13.65 4.64 -12.58
C ARG A 104 13.57 5.36 -11.24
N GLN A 105 14.05 6.59 -11.20
CA GLN A 105 14.09 7.42 -9.99
C GLN A 105 13.16 8.62 -10.15
N ALA A 106 12.33 8.89 -9.13
CA ALA A 106 11.65 10.18 -9.04
C ALA A 106 12.67 11.31 -8.83
N VAL A 107 12.75 12.26 -9.76
CA VAL A 107 13.62 13.44 -9.66
C VAL A 107 12.80 14.58 -9.08
N VAL A 108 13.16 15.05 -7.88
CA VAL A 108 12.28 15.89 -7.06
C VAL A 108 12.65 17.37 -7.02
N ASP A 109 13.89 17.74 -7.31
CA ASP A 109 14.34 19.13 -7.38
C ASP A 109 15.69 19.24 -8.13
N ASP A 110 16.17 20.48 -8.33
CA ASP A 110 17.42 20.78 -9.04
C ASP A 110 18.67 20.26 -8.30
N GLY A 111 18.71 20.36 -6.97
CA GLY A 111 19.83 19.89 -6.18
C GLY A 111 20.00 18.37 -6.26
N TYR A 112 18.89 17.65 -6.18
CA TYR A 112 18.84 16.21 -6.33
C TYR A 112 19.19 15.78 -7.76
N ALA A 113 18.69 16.49 -8.78
CA ALA A 113 19.06 16.24 -10.17
C ALA A 113 20.58 16.41 -10.39
N ARG A 114 21.19 17.48 -9.87
CA ARG A 114 22.65 17.67 -9.96
C ARG A 114 23.43 16.56 -9.27
N MET A 115 22.96 16.09 -8.12
CA MET A 115 23.58 14.95 -7.43
C MET A 115 23.51 13.69 -8.30
N LEU A 116 22.33 13.35 -8.84
CA LEU A 116 22.17 12.19 -9.72
C LEU A 116 23.07 12.28 -10.95
N SER A 117 23.08 13.43 -11.62
CA SER A 117 23.88 13.71 -12.81
C SER A 117 25.39 13.54 -12.52
N ARG A 118 25.89 14.13 -11.43
CA ARG A 118 27.30 14.02 -11.03
C ARG A 118 27.69 12.56 -10.81
N VAL A 119 26.94 11.84 -9.98
CA VAL A 119 27.27 10.45 -9.61
C VAL A 119 27.13 9.52 -10.82
N ALA A 120 26.13 9.73 -11.68
CA ALA A 120 25.99 9.01 -12.95
C ALA A 120 27.21 9.23 -13.86
N GLY A 121 27.68 10.48 -13.96
CA GLY A 121 28.90 10.84 -14.71
C GLY A 121 30.17 10.17 -14.15
N GLU A 122 30.35 10.17 -12.83
CA GLU A 122 31.46 9.49 -12.15
C GLU A 122 31.47 7.97 -12.43
N LEU A 123 30.30 7.36 -12.58
CA LEU A 123 30.12 5.93 -12.86
C LEU A 123 30.08 5.59 -14.35
N GLY A 124 30.11 6.58 -15.24
CA GLY A 124 29.94 6.39 -16.69
C GLY A 124 28.58 5.80 -17.07
N GLY A 125 27.54 6.07 -16.28
CA GLY A 125 26.18 5.55 -16.47
C GLY A 125 25.13 6.64 -16.67
N GLU A 126 23.87 6.20 -16.71
CA GLU A 126 22.70 7.07 -16.88
C GLU A 126 21.63 6.68 -15.87
N VAL A 127 21.02 7.67 -15.22
CA VAL A 127 19.85 7.49 -14.35
C VAL A 127 18.59 7.75 -15.17
N LEU A 128 17.73 6.74 -15.22
CA LEU A 128 16.39 6.87 -15.78
C LEU A 128 15.50 7.63 -14.79
N GLY A 129 14.89 8.73 -15.21
CA GLY A 129 14.20 9.68 -14.35
C GLY A 129 12.72 9.84 -14.66
N HIS A 130 11.90 9.98 -13.63
CA HIS A 130 10.56 10.56 -13.74
C HIS A 130 10.51 11.86 -12.93
N ILE A 131 10.25 12.98 -13.60
CA ILE A 131 10.20 14.30 -12.95
C ILE A 131 8.97 14.37 -12.05
N LYS A 132 9.19 14.67 -10.77
CA LYS A 132 8.14 14.80 -9.78
C LYS A 132 7.76 16.27 -9.63
N VAL A 133 6.52 16.62 -9.95
CA VAL A 133 5.95 17.95 -9.71
C VAL A 133 5.12 17.91 -8.44
N ASP A 134 5.29 18.90 -7.56
CA ASP A 134 4.38 19.14 -6.45
C ASP A 134 3.35 20.19 -6.86
N THR A 135 2.11 19.74 -7.04
CA THR A 135 0.99 20.62 -7.44
C THR A 135 0.03 20.94 -6.31
N GLY A 136 0.40 20.61 -5.06
CA GLY A 136 -0.40 20.85 -3.86
C GLY A 136 -0.41 19.71 -2.84
N MET A 137 0.43 18.68 -3.01
CA MET A 137 0.58 17.64 -1.99
C MET A 137 1.44 18.15 -0.83
N GLY A 138 2.37 19.07 -1.09
CA GLY A 138 3.27 19.63 -0.08
C GLY A 138 4.24 18.61 0.48
N ARG A 139 4.70 17.65 -0.34
CA ARG A 139 5.53 16.52 0.12
C ARG A 139 6.92 16.55 -0.50
N VAL A 140 7.00 16.37 -1.81
CA VAL A 140 8.23 16.39 -2.61
C VAL A 140 7.87 16.66 -4.07
N GLY A 141 8.76 17.36 -4.77
CA GLY A 141 8.65 17.67 -6.18
C GLY A 141 9.03 19.10 -6.50
N PHE A 142 9.28 19.36 -7.78
CA PHE A 142 9.43 20.70 -8.31
C PHE A 142 8.16 21.48 -7.98
N ASP A 143 8.33 22.58 -7.24
CA ASP A 143 7.25 23.34 -6.66
C ASP A 143 6.46 24.08 -7.75
N ALA A 144 5.17 23.79 -7.86
CA ALA A 144 4.23 24.49 -8.74
C ALA A 144 3.19 25.30 -7.96
N VAL A 145 3.43 25.56 -6.67
CA VAL A 145 2.50 26.19 -5.71
C VAL A 145 3.07 27.49 -5.14
N GLN A 146 4.39 27.68 -5.13
CA GLN A 146 5.08 28.80 -4.46
C GLN A 146 4.56 30.20 -4.85
N ASP A 147 4.01 30.38 -6.05
CA ASP A 147 3.31 31.61 -6.45
C ASP A 147 1.98 31.27 -7.18
N PRO A 148 0.79 31.56 -6.63
CA PRO A 148 -0.47 31.19 -7.28
C PRO A 148 -0.71 31.99 -8.58
N GLY A 149 -0.25 31.46 -9.71
CA GLY A 149 -0.42 32.07 -11.03
C GLY A 149 0.33 31.36 -12.16
N ARG A 150 0.29 31.94 -13.37
CA ARG A 150 1.03 31.46 -14.55
C ARG A 150 2.55 31.51 -14.34
N GLU A 151 3.03 32.49 -13.59
CA GLU A 151 4.45 32.70 -13.29
C GLU A 151 5.07 31.51 -12.53
N SER A 152 4.31 30.86 -11.63
CA SER A 152 4.78 29.64 -10.95
C SER A 152 4.91 28.44 -11.87
N ALA A 153 3.97 28.26 -12.81
CA ALA A 153 4.08 27.17 -13.78
C ALA A 153 5.29 27.35 -14.72
N GLU A 154 5.57 28.59 -15.14
CA GLU A 154 6.74 28.94 -15.95
C GLU A 154 8.04 28.72 -15.18
N ALA A 155 8.16 29.22 -13.95
CA ALA A 155 9.35 29.01 -13.11
C ALA A 155 9.60 27.52 -12.81
N CYS A 156 8.54 26.77 -12.52
CA CYS A 156 8.60 25.32 -12.32
C CYS A 156 9.09 24.61 -13.59
N ALA A 157 8.52 24.96 -14.76
CA ALA A 157 8.92 24.40 -16.04
C ALA A 157 10.38 24.71 -16.39
N GLU A 158 10.86 25.92 -16.14
CA GLU A 158 12.27 26.28 -16.33
C GLU A 158 13.22 25.48 -15.43
N ALA A 159 12.85 25.27 -14.16
CA ALA A 159 13.62 24.45 -13.24
C ALA A 159 13.70 22.99 -13.72
N ILE A 160 12.57 22.45 -14.19
CA ILE A 160 12.52 21.11 -14.79
C ILE A 160 13.36 21.06 -16.07
N ALA A 161 13.26 22.05 -16.95
CA ALA A 161 14.03 22.12 -18.19
C ALA A 161 15.55 22.11 -17.93
N ARG A 162 16.01 22.83 -16.89
CA ARG A 162 17.41 22.77 -16.44
C ARG A 162 17.78 21.38 -15.93
N ALA A 163 16.92 20.75 -15.13
CA ALA A 163 17.19 19.44 -14.56
C ALA A 163 17.26 18.33 -15.63
N VAL A 164 16.38 18.33 -16.63
CA VAL A 164 16.39 17.34 -17.72
C VAL A 164 17.54 17.55 -18.72
N ALA A 165 18.12 18.74 -18.77
CA ALA A 165 19.28 19.04 -19.60
C ALA A 165 20.61 18.57 -18.98
N LEU A 166 20.60 18.10 -17.73
CA LEU A 166 21.80 17.60 -17.06
C LEU A 166 22.28 16.27 -17.70
N PRO A 167 23.60 16.11 -17.95
CA PRO A 167 24.13 14.87 -18.49
C PRO A 167 23.93 13.70 -17.52
N GLY A 168 23.78 12.48 -18.03
CA GLY A 168 23.59 11.29 -17.21
C GLY A 168 22.19 11.17 -16.59
N ILE A 169 21.24 12.04 -16.96
CA ILE A 169 19.82 11.88 -16.63
C ILE A 169 19.04 11.71 -17.93
N ARG A 170 18.29 10.61 -18.02
CA ARG A 170 17.29 10.40 -19.07
C ARG A 170 15.90 10.45 -18.49
N ALA A 171 15.21 11.56 -18.71
CA ALA A 171 13.87 11.75 -18.19
C ALA A 171 12.82 11.08 -19.08
N GLU A 172 12.33 9.91 -18.68
CA GLU A 172 11.32 9.12 -19.40
C GLU A 172 9.88 9.60 -19.12
N GLY A 173 9.66 10.22 -17.97
CA GLY A 173 8.32 10.60 -17.51
C GLY A 173 8.26 11.80 -16.60
N ILE A 174 7.02 12.22 -16.30
CA ILE A 174 6.69 13.33 -15.41
C ILE A 174 5.38 13.04 -14.66
N PHE A 175 5.30 13.41 -13.38
CA PHE A 175 4.15 13.07 -12.56
C PHE A 175 3.87 13.97 -11.38
N THR A 176 2.60 14.04 -11.00
CA THR A 176 2.13 14.62 -9.72
C THR A 176 1.40 13.58 -8.86
N HIS A 177 0.95 13.97 -7.67
CA HIS A 177 0.14 13.15 -6.76
C HIS A 177 -0.98 13.98 -6.15
N PHE A 178 -2.21 13.48 -6.24
CA PHE A 178 -3.36 14.13 -5.63
C PHE A 178 -3.38 13.93 -4.12
N ALA A 179 -3.78 14.98 -3.40
CA ALA A 179 -3.99 14.99 -1.96
C ALA A 179 -5.43 14.61 -1.55
N THR A 180 -6.41 14.91 -2.41
CA THR A 180 -7.85 14.81 -2.08
C THR A 180 -8.69 14.13 -3.16
N ALA A 181 -8.07 13.29 -4.00
CA ALA A 181 -8.79 12.55 -5.06
C ALA A 181 -9.76 11.49 -4.51
N ASP A 182 -9.64 11.15 -3.23
CA ASP A 182 -10.46 10.24 -2.45
C ASP A 182 -11.48 10.95 -1.55
N GLU A 183 -11.59 12.27 -1.64
CA GLU A 183 -12.60 13.06 -0.94
C GLU A 183 -13.88 13.23 -1.77
N ALA A 184 -15.01 13.51 -1.09
CA ALA A 184 -16.26 13.81 -1.77
C ALA A 184 -16.19 15.11 -2.59
N ASN A 185 -15.42 16.10 -2.08
CA ASN A 185 -15.19 17.36 -2.76
C ASN A 185 -13.86 17.31 -3.55
N LEU A 186 -13.96 17.24 -4.88
CA LEU A 186 -12.83 17.13 -5.79
C LEU A 186 -12.26 18.48 -6.26
N VAL A 187 -12.69 19.61 -5.69
CA VAL A 187 -12.22 20.95 -6.11
C VAL A 187 -10.69 21.05 -6.04
N GLU A 188 -10.07 20.65 -4.93
CA GLU A 188 -8.62 20.76 -4.82
C GLU A 188 -7.89 19.76 -5.73
N ALA A 189 -8.38 18.54 -5.87
CA ALA A 189 -7.80 17.58 -6.82
C ALA A 189 -7.83 18.11 -8.27
N ARG A 190 -8.90 18.83 -8.66
CA ARG A 190 -8.97 19.51 -9.97
C ARG A 190 -8.03 20.70 -10.07
N ASN A 191 -7.84 21.48 -8.99
CA ASN A 191 -6.83 22.54 -8.96
C ASN A 191 -5.41 21.98 -9.13
N GLN A 192 -5.09 20.88 -8.44
CA GLN A 192 -3.83 20.17 -8.59
C GLN A 192 -3.61 19.67 -10.03
N LEU A 193 -4.67 19.20 -10.69
CA LEU A 193 -4.63 18.77 -12.08
C LEU A 193 -4.39 19.96 -13.02
N ALA A 194 -5.10 21.08 -12.82
CA ALA A 194 -4.94 22.29 -13.62
C ALA A 194 -3.49 22.83 -13.55
N ARG A 195 -2.92 22.89 -12.34
CA ARG A 195 -1.50 23.26 -12.15
C ARG A 195 -0.56 22.30 -12.89
N PHE A 196 -0.80 21.00 -12.80
CA PHE A 196 0.00 20.00 -13.51
C PHE A 196 -0.05 20.21 -15.03
N THR A 197 -1.25 20.44 -15.59
CA THR A 197 -1.41 20.68 -17.02
C THR A 197 -0.79 22.01 -17.46
N SER A 198 -0.82 23.06 -16.63
CA SER A 198 -0.14 24.32 -16.92
C SER A 198 1.38 24.13 -17.00
N VAL A 199 1.97 23.39 -16.05
CA VAL A 199 3.41 23.07 -16.08
C VAL A 199 3.77 22.28 -17.35
N LEU A 200 2.95 21.31 -17.75
CA LEU A 200 3.15 20.58 -19.01
C LEU A 200 3.12 21.49 -20.24
N GLY A 201 2.18 22.45 -20.30
CA GLY A 201 2.10 23.41 -21.40
C GLY A 201 3.31 24.36 -21.45
N CYS A 202 3.79 24.82 -20.30
CA CYS A 202 5.01 25.63 -20.22
C CYS A 202 6.25 24.83 -20.67
N LEU A 203 6.34 23.55 -20.30
CA LEU A 203 7.42 22.66 -20.73
C LEU A 203 7.41 22.43 -22.25
N GLU A 204 6.23 22.23 -22.84
CA GLU A 204 6.08 22.08 -24.29
C GLU A 204 6.52 23.34 -25.04
N ALA A 205 6.21 24.53 -24.51
CA ALA A 205 6.69 25.80 -25.07
C ALA A 205 8.23 25.96 -24.99
N LEU A 206 8.88 25.30 -24.03
CA LEU A 206 10.34 25.20 -23.92
C LEU A 206 10.93 24.04 -24.77
N GLY A 207 10.11 23.31 -25.52
CA GLY A 207 10.54 22.16 -26.33
C GLY A 207 10.80 20.89 -25.51
N VAL A 208 10.37 20.82 -24.25
CA VAL A 208 10.54 19.67 -23.37
C VAL A 208 9.24 18.87 -23.32
N THR A 209 9.29 17.59 -23.71
CA THR A 209 8.15 16.67 -23.67
C THR A 209 8.54 15.35 -23.00
N PHE A 210 7.54 14.59 -22.54
CA PHE A 210 7.74 13.31 -21.85
C PHE A 210 6.83 12.24 -22.44
N GLU A 211 7.34 11.02 -22.59
CA GLU A 211 6.53 9.88 -23.07
C GLU A 211 5.49 9.46 -22.03
N LEU A 212 5.85 9.54 -20.75
CA LEU A 212 5.03 9.05 -19.65
C LEU A 212 4.59 10.19 -18.73
N ARG A 213 3.38 10.72 -18.95
CA ARG A 213 2.70 11.60 -17.99
C ARG A 213 1.77 10.77 -17.13
N HIS A 214 1.78 10.99 -15.81
CA HIS A 214 0.88 10.29 -14.91
C HIS A 214 0.49 11.10 -13.67
N ALA A 215 -0.80 11.16 -13.32
CA ALA A 215 -1.28 11.88 -12.14
C ALA A 215 -2.14 11.01 -11.22
N ALA A 216 -3.02 10.18 -11.79
CA ALA A 216 -3.95 9.34 -11.05
C ALA A 216 -3.26 8.34 -10.09
N ASN A 217 -3.53 8.50 -8.79
CA ASN A 217 -3.47 7.42 -7.81
C ASN A 217 -4.75 6.56 -7.92
N THR A 218 -4.92 5.54 -7.08
CA THR A 218 -6.09 4.66 -7.13
C THR A 218 -7.42 5.42 -7.16
N ALA A 219 -7.61 6.41 -6.29
CA ALA A 219 -8.84 7.20 -6.27
C ALA A 219 -9.02 7.97 -7.59
N GLY A 220 -7.99 8.67 -8.06
CA GLY A 220 -8.02 9.39 -9.33
C GLY A 220 -8.29 8.52 -10.56
N ILE A 221 -7.97 7.23 -10.54
CA ILE A 221 -8.34 6.30 -11.62
C ILE A 221 -9.86 6.28 -11.81
N PHE A 222 -10.61 6.28 -10.70
CA PHE A 222 -12.08 6.19 -10.70
C PHE A 222 -12.76 7.57 -10.73
N THR A 223 -12.20 8.57 -10.05
CA THR A 223 -12.86 9.86 -9.82
C THR A 223 -12.47 10.96 -10.81
N LEU A 224 -11.32 10.84 -11.50
CA LEU A 224 -10.77 11.85 -12.42
C LEU A 224 -10.27 11.22 -13.73
N PRO A 225 -11.17 10.81 -14.66
CA PRO A 225 -10.78 10.22 -15.94
C PRO A 225 -9.76 11.04 -16.75
N GLU A 226 -9.84 12.37 -16.68
CA GLU A 226 -8.93 13.32 -17.32
C GLU A 226 -7.50 13.27 -16.77
N ALA A 227 -7.29 12.71 -15.57
CA ALA A 227 -5.97 12.61 -14.92
C ALA A 227 -5.24 11.29 -15.21
N ARG A 228 -5.78 10.44 -16.10
CA ARG A 228 -5.21 9.11 -16.40
C ARG A 228 -3.96 9.18 -17.30
N PHE A 229 -3.89 10.18 -18.18
CA PHE A 229 -2.75 10.43 -19.08
C PHE A 229 -2.22 9.14 -19.74
N ASP A 230 -0.89 8.92 -19.71
CA ASP A 230 -0.22 7.81 -20.37
C ASP A 230 -0.03 6.61 -19.43
N MET A 231 -0.09 6.84 -18.11
CA MET A 231 0.03 5.81 -17.08
C MET A 231 -0.76 6.18 -15.80
N VAL A 232 -1.35 5.18 -15.16
CA VAL A 232 -2.01 5.31 -13.85
C VAL A 232 -1.32 4.47 -12.78
N ARG A 233 -1.49 4.83 -11.50
CA ARG A 233 -0.83 4.14 -10.37
C ARG A 233 -1.86 3.51 -9.45
N GLY A 234 -2.06 2.21 -9.60
CA GLY A 234 -2.95 1.40 -8.76
C GLY A 234 -2.22 0.87 -7.53
N GLY A 235 -2.60 1.39 -6.36
CA GLY A 235 -2.11 0.91 -5.05
C GLY A 235 -3.20 0.14 -4.31
N ILE A 236 -3.86 0.78 -3.34
CA ILE A 236 -4.74 0.11 -2.37
C ILE A 236 -5.81 -0.83 -2.97
N SER A 237 -6.43 -0.47 -4.10
CA SER A 237 -7.47 -1.30 -4.72
C SER A 237 -6.93 -2.47 -5.52
N LEU A 238 -5.62 -2.54 -5.79
CA LEU A 238 -4.97 -3.77 -6.25
C LEU A 238 -5.15 -4.88 -5.19
N TYR A 239 -5.11 -4.48 -3.92
CA TYR A 239 -5.28 -5.35 -2.75
C TYR A 239 -6.73 -5.53 -2.34
N GLY A 240 -7.68 -5.00 -3.12
CA GLY A 240 -9.09 -5.19 -2.85
C GLY A 240 -9.74 -4.20 -1.90
N LEU A 241 -9.03 -3.11 -1.59
CA LEU A 241 -9.41 -2.18 -0.55
C LEU A 241 -9.85 -0.82 -1.11
N ASN A 242 -10.78 -0.17 -0.42
CA ASN A 242 -11.28 1.14 -0.78
C ASN A 242 -10.26 2.23 -0.47
N PRO A 243 -10.02 3.21 -1.36
CA PRO A 243 -9.17 4.36 -1.05
C PRO A 243 -9.68 5.19 0.12
N SER A 244 -11.00 5.32 0.25
CA SER A 244 -11.67 6.00 1.35
C SER A 244 -13.11 5.51 1.44
N ALA A 245 -13.83 5.92 2.50
CA ALA A 245 -15.27 5.68 2.59
C ALA A 245 -16.07 6.35 1.45
N LYS A 246 -15.50 7.37 0.77
CA LYS A 246 -16.15 8.11 -0.31
C LYS A 246 -15.91 7.48 -1.68
N VAL A 247 -14.84 6.72 -1.85
CA VAL A 247 -14.50 6.02 -3.09
C VAL A 247 -14.64 4.52 -2.89
N ARG A 248 -15.82 4.00 -3.26
CA ARG A 248 -16.25 2.61 -3.05
C ARG A 248 -16.02 1.77 -4.30
N VAL A 249 -14.89 1.06 -4.34
CA VAL A 249 -14.49 0.20 -5.47
C VAL A 249 -15.08 -1.20 -5.39
N ASP A 250 -15.59 -1.58 -4.22
CA ASP A 250 -16.28 -2.85 -4.01
C ASP A 250 -17.54 -3.00 -4.87
N ALA A 251 -18.25 -1.90 -5.14
CA ALA A 251 -19.35 -1.88 -6.10
C ALA A 251 -18.91 -2.22 -7.54
N LEU A 252 -17.62 -2.05 -7.86
CA LEU A 252 -17.01 -2.35 -9.15
C LEU A 252 -16.43 -3.78 -9.23
N GLY A 253 -16.67 -4.60 -8.20
CA GLY A 253 -16.18 -5.98 -8.15
C GLY A 253 -14.78 -6.14 -7.56
N VAL A 254 -14.15 -5.04 -7.09
CA VAL A 254 -12.86 -5.12 -6.37
C VAL A 254 -13.09 -5.83 -5.03
N ARG A 255 -12.22 -6.78 -4.67
CA ARG A 255 -12.39 -7.63 -3.48
C ARG A 255 -11.08 -7.83 -2.71
N PRO A 256 -11.10 -7.79 -1.35
CA PRO A 256 -9.91 -7.99 -0.51
C PRO A 256 -9.14 -9.26 -0.86
N ALA A 257 -7.82 -9.17 -0.90
CA ALA A 257 -6.94 -10.30 -1.19
C ALA A 257 -6.32 -10.94 0.06
N MET A 258 -6.25 -10.24 1.20
CA MET A 258 -5.63 -10.73 2.42
C MET A 258 -6.67 -11.18 3.46
N GLN A 259 -6.40 -12.32 4.09
CA GLN A 259 -7.00 -12.72 5.36
C GLN A 259 -5.90 -13.04 6.37
N VAL A 260 -6.03 -12.56 7.61
CA VAL A 260 -5.15 -12.94 8.72
C VAL A 260 -5.90 -13.93 9.58
N LYS A 261 -5.31 -15.12 9.73
CA LYS A 261 -5.93 -16.27 10.39
C LYS A 261 -4.99 -16.83 11.45
N GLY A 262 -5.57 -17.46 12.45
CA GLY A 262 -4.84 -18.22 13.45
C GLY A 262 -5.67 -19.40 13.95
N SER A 263 -5.22 -20.02 15.03
CA SER A 263 -5.93 -21.14 15.67
C SER A 263 -6.11 -20.91 17.16
N VAL A 264 -7.21 -21.38 17.73
CA VAL A 264 -7.40 -21.39 19.18
C VAL A 264 -6.31 -22.25 19.84
N VAL A 265 -5.54 -21.69 20.77
CA VAL A 265 -4.47 -22.42 21.49
C VAL A 265 -4.89 -22.91 22.87
N GLN A 266 -5.94 -22.31 23.44
CA GLN A 266 -6.49 -22.72 24.71
C GLN A 266 -7.97 -22.33 24.79
N VAL A 267 -8.78 -23.17 25.40
CA VAL A 267 -10.16 -22.85 25.80
C VAL A 267 -10.27 -23.12 27.30
N LYS A 268 -10.84 -22.17 28.06
CA LYS A 268 -11.09 -22.35 29.49
C LYS A 268 -12.37 -21.66 29.93
N ARG A 269 -13.01 -22.20 30.98
CA ARG A 269 -14.11 -21.54 31.67
C ARG A 269 -13.57 -20.68 32.80
N VAL A 270 -14.09 -19.45 32.93
CA VAL A 270 -13.81 -18.57 34.06
C VAL A 270 -15.11 -18.25 34.79
N LYS A 271 -15.04 -18.20 36.12
CA LYS A 271 -16.19 -17.86 36.96
C LYS A 271 -16.45 -16.35 36.92
N LYS A 272 -17.67 -15.94 37.27
CA LYS A 272 -18.01 -14.55 37.57
C LYS A 272 -16.97 -13.94 38.54
N GLY A 273 -16.53 -12.73 38.23
CA GLY A 273 -15.54 -11.97 39.00
C GLY A 273 -14.08 -12.19 38.57
N ALA A 274 -13.80 -13.16 37.68
CA ALA A 274 -12.45 -13.39 37.17
C ALA A 274 -11.99 -12.24 36.26
N PHE A 275 -10.74 -11.79 36.43
CA PHE A 275 -10.11 -10.78 35.59
C PHE A 275 -9.36 -11.42 34.41
N ILE A 276 -9.38 -10.75 33.26
CA ILE A 276 -8.69 -11.20 32.04
C ILE A 276 -7.63 -10.19 31.60
N SER A 277 -6.45 -10.71 31.28
CA SER A 277 -5.29 -9.98 30.74
C SER A 277 -4.68 -8.93 31.70
N TYR A 278 -3.69 -8.19 31.18
CA TYR A 278 -2.92 -7.20 31.93
C TYR A 278 -3.79 -6.08 32.51
N GLY A 279 -3.49 -5.74 33.76
CA GLY A 279 -4.17 -4.66 34.49
C GLY A 279 -5.62 -4.97 34.88
N GLY A 280 -6.11 -6.18 34.61
CA GLY A 280 -7.47 -6.59 34.97
C GLY A 280 -8.55 -5.68 34.38
N THR A 281 -8.35 -5.16 33.16
CA THR A 281 -9.25 -4.18 32.53
C THR A 281 -10.56 -4.78 32.02
N TRP A 282 -10.73 -6.08 32.16
CA TRP A 282 -11.98 -6.78 31.89
C TRP A 282 -12.23 -7.78 33.02
N GLN A 283 -13.47 -7.82 33.52
CA GLN A 283 -13.91 -8.71 34.58
C GLN A 283 -15.16 -9.47 34.13
N ALA A 284 -15.20 -10.77 34.35
CA ALA A 284 -16.33 -11.60 33.96
C ALA A 284 -17.59 -11.27 34.78
N GLU A 285 -18.66 -10.86 34.13
CA GLU A 285 -19.95 -10.60 34.79
C GLU A 285 -20.77 -11.87 35.05
N LYS A 286 -20.49 -12.93 34.27
CA LYS A 286 -21.09 -14.27 34.33
C LYS A 286 -20.02 -15.34 34.18
N GLU A 287 -20.40 -16.62 34.23
CA GLU A 287 -19.50 -17.68 33.74
C GLU A 287 -19.25 -17.46 32.25
N THR A 288 -17.98 -17.41 31.86
CA THR A 288 -17.55 -17.09 30.49
C THR A 288 -16.61 -18.17 29.99
N VAL A 289 -16.78 -18.58 28.73
CA VAL A 289 -15.83 -19.44 28.03
C VAL A 289 -14.86 -18.53 27.26
N VAL A 290 -13.59 -18.61 27.63
CA VAL A 290 -12.52 -17.78 27.05
C VAL A 290 -11.65 -18.64 26.15
N ALA A 291 -11.48 -18.21 24.90
CA ALA A 291 -10.48 -18.76 24.00
C ALA A 291 -9.24 -17.84 23.95
N THR A 292 -8.05 -18.43 23.93
CA THR A 292 -6.79 -17.72 23.69
C THR A 292 -6.37 -17.91 22.25
N VAL A 293 -6.06 -16.80 21.58
CA VAL A 293 -5.61 -16.73 20.19
C VAL A 293 -4.16 -16.25 20.17
N PRO A 294 -3.24 -16.92 19.44
CA PRO A 294 -1.82 -16.61 19.35
C PRO A 294 -1.58 -15.45 18.36
N CYS A 295 -2.21 -14.31 18.65
CA CYS A 295 -2.12 -13.09 17.87
C CYS A 295 -2.09 -11.90 18.82
N GLY A 296 -1.08 -11.04 18.68
CA GLY A 296 -0.94 -9.83 19.47
C GLY A 296 -0.31 -8.68 18.70
N TYR A 297 0.08 -7.63 19.42
CA TYR A 297 0.62 -6.43 18.78
C TYR A 297 2.00 -6.62 18.15
N GLY A 298 2.74 -7.68 18.52
CA GLY A 298 3.96 -8.07 17.82
C GLY A 298 3.71 -8.66 16.43
N ASP A 299 2.49 -9.16 16.17
CA ASP A 299 2.04 -9.67 14.87
C ASP A 299 1.44 -8.58 13.98
N GLY A 300 1.24 -7.39 14.54
CA GLY A 300 0.53 -6.29 13.88
C GLY A 300 -0.94 -6.13 14.29
N TYR A 301 -1.45 -6.90 15.26
CA TYR A 301 -2.81 -6.69 15.76
C TYR A 301 -2.84 -5.51 16.76
N PRO A 302 -3.50 -4.38 16.44
CA PRO A 302 -3.29 -3.16 17.21
C PRO A 302 -3.70 -3.30 18.68
N ARG A 303 -2.86 -2.79 19.59
CA ARG A 303 -3.17 -2.80 21.02
C ARG A 303 -4.47 -2.04 21.36
N LEU A 304 -4.87 -1.08 20.53
CA LEU A 304 -6.12 -0.32 20.65
C LEU A 304 -7.39 -1.17 20.42
N MET A 305 -7.26 -2.41 19.96
CA MET A 305 -8.35 -3.39 19.88
C MET A 305 -8.75 -3.97 21.24
N SER A 306 -7.97 -3.70 22.30
CA SER A 306 -8.26 -4.11 23.68
C SER A 306 -9.67 -3.69 24.09
N ASN A 307 -10.51 -4.64 24.53
CA ASN A 307 -11.93 -4.45 24.90
C ASN A 307 -12.84 -3.82 23.82
N ARG A 308 -12.40 -3.74 22.56
CA ARG A 308 -13.11 -3.01 21.49
C ARG A 308 -13.24 -3.81 20.20
N GLY A 309 -12.29 -4.71 19.95
CA GLY A 309 -12.21 -5.51 18.74
C GLY A 309 -13.07 -6.77 18.77
N HIS A 310 -13.21 -7.36 17.59
CA HIS A 310 -13.81 -8.67 17.38
C HIS A 310 -12.89 -9.54 16.52
N MET A 311 -12.99 -10.85 16.70
CA MET A 311 -12.47 -11.86 15.76
C MET A 311 -13.63 -12.77 15.32
N LEU A 312 -13.40 -13.68 14.38
CA LEU A 312 -14.38 -14.69 13.99
C LEU A 312 -13.94 -16.08 14.41
N VAL A 313 -14.84 -16.84 15.04
CA VAL A 313 -14.66 -18.26 15.36
C VAL A 313 -15.92 -19.00 14.97
N ARG A 314 -15.79 -20.06 14.15
CA ARG A 314 -16.92 -20.83 13.60
C ARG A 314 -18.02 -19.96 12.98
N GLY A 315 -17.63 -18.88 12.30
CA GLY A 315 -18.54 -17.93 11.64
C GLY A 315 -19.22 -16.93 12.57
N HIS A 316 -18.86 -16.89 13.86
CA HIS A 316 -19.44 -15.98 14.85
C HIS A 316 -18.44 -14.90 15.25
N ARG A 317 -18.93 -13.66 15.39
CA ARG A 317 -18.14 -12.55 15.93
C ARG A 317 -17.97 -12.72 17.44
N VAL A 318 -16.72 -12.76 17.88
CA VAL A 318 -16.34 -12.96 19.29
C VAL A 318 -15.55 -11.74 19.79
N PRO A 319 -15.96 -11.09 20.89
CA PRO A 319 -15.32 -9.87 21.36
C PRO A 319 -13.98 -10.13 22.04
N VAL A 320 -13.04 -9.20 21.88
CA VAL A 320 -11.74 -9.20 22.58
C VAL A 320 -11.94 -8.90 24.07
N LEU A 321 -11.35 -9.75 24.92
CA LEU A 321 -11.40 -9.64 26.37
C LEU A 321 -10.09 -9.12 26.95
N GLY A 322 -10.15 -7.98 27.62
CA GLY A 322 -9.00 -7.35 28.27
C GLY A 322 -8.03 -6.73 27.26
N ARG A 323 -6.78 -6.59 27.71
CA ARG A 323 -5.71 -6.03 26.88
C ARG A 323 -5.19 -7.04 25.87
N VAL A 324 -4.97 -6.59 24.64
CA VAL A 324 -4.16 -7.30 23.64
C VAL A 324 -2.71 -7.37 24.15
N CYS A 325 -2.14 -8.57 24.22
CA CYS A 325 -0.74 -8.80 24.61
C CYS A 325 0.19 -8.77 23.39
N MET A 326 1.48 -8.98 23.60
CA MET A 326 2.47 -8.98 22.51
C MET A 326 2.18 -10.09 21.50
N ASP A 327 1.85 -11.28 21.99
CA ASP A 327 1.76 -12.50 21.17
C ASP A 327 0.41 -13.23 21.30
N MET A 328 -0.49 -12.74 22.18
CA MET A 328 -1.76 -13.41 22.45
C MET A 328 -2.89 -12.44 22.74
N THR A 329 -4.11 -12.87 22.40
CA THR A 329 -5.36 -12.16 22.68
C THR A 329 -6.40 -13.15 23.19
N MET A 330 -7.18 -12.75 24.19
CA MET A 330 -8.30 -13.56 24.68
C MET A 330 -9.59 -13.05 24.05
N VAL A 331 -10.48 -13.98 23.69
CA VAL A 331 -11.81 -13.67 23.12
C VAL A 331 -12.92 -14.45 23.84
N ASP A 332 -14.12 -13.86 23.90
CA ASP A 332 -15.30 -14.50 24.49
C ASP A 332 -15.97 -15.44 23.48
N VAL A 333 -15.97 -16.73 23.78
CA VAL A 333 -16.61 -17.77 22.97
C VAL A 333 -17.78 -18.43 23.69
N THR A 334 -18.33 -17.78 24.73
CA THR A 334 -19.39 -18.34 25.59
C THR A 334 -20.60 -18.81 24.79
N ASP A 335 -21.01 -18.01 23.80
CA ASP A 335 -22.22 -18.26 23.00
C ASP A 335 -21.91 -19.03 21.70
N VAL A 336 -20.66 -19.49 21.50
CA VAL A 336 -20.24 -20.27 20.33
C VAL A 336 -20.04 -21.73 20.72
N HIS A 337 -20.97 -22.59 20.30
CA HIS A 337 -20.93 -24.02 20.65
C HIS A 337 -19.78 -24.77 19.95
N GLY A 338 -19.13 -25.67 20.70
CA GLY A 338 -18.16 -26.61 20.15
C GLY A 338 -16.76 -26.03 19.88
N VAL A 339 -16.45 -24.83 20.39
CA VAL A 339 -15.11 -24.26 20.24
C VAL A 339 -14.06 -25.12 20.94
N ALA A 340 -13.04 -25.52 20.20
CA ALA A 340 -11.94 -26.38 20.65
C ALA A 340 -10.57 -25.83 20.25
N VAL A 341 -9.51 -26.33 20.90
CA VAL A 341 -8.13 -26.05 20.48
C VAL A 341 -7.93 -26.53 19.04
N GLY A 342 -7.31 -25.69 18.22
CA GLY A 342 -7.11 -25.92 16.79
C GLY A 342 -8.21 -25.37 15.89
N ASP A 343 -9.33 -24.87 16.44
CA ASP A 343 -10.35 -24.21 15.62
C ASP A 343 -9.78 -22.93 14.98
N GLU A 344 -10.11 -22.73 13.69
CA GLU A 344 -9.69 -21.55 12.93
C GLU A 344 -10.32 -20.27 13.50
N VAL A 345 -9.47 -19.27 13.71
CA VAL A 345 -9.85 -17.91 14.07
C VAL A 345 -9.51 -16.98 12.91
N VAL A 346 -10.48 -16.24 12.40
CA VAL A 346 -10.21 -15.15 11.43
C VAL A 346 -10.08 -13.84 12.20
N ILE A 347 -8.86 -13.30 12.21
CA ILE A 347 -8.51 -12.03 12.87
C ILE A 347 -8.86 -10.85 11.96
N MET A 348 -8.66 -11.01 10.64
CA MET A 348 -9.09 -10.08 9.60
C MET A 348 -9.46 -10.88 8.36
N GLY A 349 -10.64 -10.67 7.79
CA GLY A 349 -11.17 -11.47 6.67
C GLY A 349 -12.58 -11.98 6.96
N SER A 350 -13.01 -12.98 6.20
CA SER A 350 -14.35 -13.57 6.31
C SER A 350 -14.33 -15.03 6.77
N GLN A 351 -15.35 -15.43 7.52
CA GLN A 351 -15.61 -16.82 7.90
C GLN A 351 -17.11 -17.08 7.82
N GLY A 352 -17.54 -17.88 6.83
CA GLY A 352 -18.95 -17.95 6.47
C GLY A 352 -19.46 -16.59 6.00
N ASP A 353 -20.64 -16.19 6.49
CA ASP A 353 -21.25 -14.89 6.19
C ASP A 353 -20.72 -13.74 7.07
N ALA A 354 -19.90 -14.04 8.08
CA ALA A 354 -19.30 -13.03 8.94
C ALA A 354 -17.99 -12.49 8.35
N LEU A 355 -17.72 -11.21 8.62
CA LEU A 355 -16.57 -10.46 8.11
C LEU A 355 -16.02 -9.59 9.24
N VAL A 356 -14.70 -9.57 9.44
CA VAL A 356 -13.98 -8.51 10.16
C VAL A 356 -13.03 -7.87 9.15
N SER A 357 -13.39 -6.69 8.64
CA SER A 357 -12.65 -6.07 7.53
C SER A 357 -11.46 -5.23 8.01
N ALA A 358 -10.52 -4.95 7.10
CA ALA A 358 -9.45 -3.99 7.38
C ALA A 358 -10.01 -2.57 7.68
N ASP A 359 -11.10 -2.18 7.03
CA ASP A 359 -11.80 -0.91 7.28
C ASP A 359 -12.38 -0.85 8.70
N GLU A 360 -12.96 -1.95 9.18
CA GLU A 360 -13.49 -2.05 10.55
C GLU A 360 -12.38 -1.94 11.60
N ILE A 361 -11.27 -2.67 11.40
CA ILE A 361 -10.11 -2.56 12.30
C ILE A 361 -9.58 -1.12 12.30
N ALA A 362 -9.50 -0.51 11.12
CA ALA A 362 -9.02 0.86 10.96
C ALA A 362 -9.91 1.86 11.73
N GLU A 363 -11.23 1.72 11.62
CA GLU A 363 -12.20 2.57 12.32
C GLU A 363 -12.06 2.45 13.84
N VAL A 364 -11.92 1.23 14.37
CA VAL A 364 -11.75 1.02 15.82
C VAL A 364 -10.50 1.73 16.33
N VAL A 365 -9.40 1.71 15.58
CA VAL A 365 -8.11 2.25 16.05
C VAL A 365 -7.81 3.67 15.58
N GLY A 366 -8.72 4.28 14.81
CA GLY A 366 -8.62 5.67 14.35
C GLY A 366 -7.62 5.88 13.22
N THR A 367 -7.57 4.95 12.25
CA THR A 367 -6.67 4.99 11.10
C THR A 367 -7.38 4.60 9.79
N ILE A 368 -6.61 4.17 8.78
CA ILE A 368 -7.06 3.74 7.45
C ILE A 368 -6.60 2.30 7.15
N ASN A 369 -7.32 1.61 6.25
CA ASN A 369 -7.03 0.23 5.84
C ASN A 369 -5.60 0.02 5.27
N TYR A 370 -5.01 1.07 4.68
CA TYR A 370 -3.62 1.10 4.24
C TYR A 370 -2.67 0.74 5.36
N GLU A 371 -2.87 1.33 6.55
CA GLU A 371 -2.01 1.10 7.69
C GLU A 371 -2.26 -0.30 8.27
N VAL A 372 -3.52 -0.71 8.42
CA VAL A 372 -3.89 -2.03 8.97
C VAL A 372 -3.21 -3.18 8.23
N THR A 373 -3.21 -3.16 6.89
CA THR A 373 -2.55 -4.22 6.11
C THR A 373 -1.02 -4.14 6.17
N CYS A 374 -0.45 -2.93 6.25
CA CYS A 374 0.99 -2.73 6.42
C CYS A 374 1.48 -3.11 7.83
N MET A 375 0.61 -3.09 8.85
CA MET A 375 0.95 -3.47 10.23
C MET A 375 1.21 -4.96 10.38
N VAL A 376 0.67 -5.82 9.52
CA VAL A 376 0.88 -7.28 9.59
C VAL A 376 2.39 -7.56 9.53
N ALA A 377 2.95 -7.97 10.68
CA ALA A 377 4.39 -8.00 10.87
C ALA A 377 5.07 -9.06 10.00
N SER A 378 6.37 -8.90 9.72
CA SER A 378 7.13 -9.86 8.92
C SER A 378 7.21 -11.27 9.53
N ARG A 379 7.04 -11.38 10.86
CA ARG A 379 6.97 -12.66 11.57
C ARG A 379 5.71 -13.47 11.27
N VAL A 380 4.65 -12.83 10.76
CA VAL A 380 3.44 -13.51 10.28
C VAL A 380 3.73 -14.03 8.87
N PRO A 381 3.82 -15.34 8.65
CA PRO A 381 4.11 -15.89 7.32
C PRO A 381 2.99 -15.54 6.34
N ARG A 382 3.35 -15.30 5.08
CA ARG A 382 2.39 -15.16 3.98
C ARG A 382 2.22 -16.51 3.28
N VAL A 383 0.98 -16.92 3.10
CA VAL A 383 0.60 -18.14 2.37
C VAL A 383 -0.20 -17.72 1.15
N TYR A 384 0.31 -18.04 -0.05
CA TYR A 384 -0.30 -17.65 -1.31
C TYR A 384 -1.27 -18.72 -1.82
N ARG A 385 -2.48 -18.30 -2.17
CA ARG A 385 -3.48 -19.13 -2.86
C ARG A 385 -3.61 -18.64 -4.30
N PRO A 386 -3.30 -19.48 -5.31
CA PRO A 386 -3.35 -19.09 -6.71
C PRO A 386 -4.77 -18.82 -7.22
#